data_AF-A0A7Y5SNW2-F1
#
_entry.id   AF-A0A7Y5SNW2-F1
#
_cell.length_a   1.000
_cell.length_b   1.000
_cell.length_c   1.000
_cell.angle_alpha   90.00
_cell.angle_beta   90.00
_cell.angle_gamma   90.00
#
_symmetry.space_group_name_H-M   'P 1'
#
loop_
_entity.id
_entity.type
_entity.pdbx_description
1 polymer ?
#
loop_
_entity_poly.entity_id
_entity_poly.type
_entity_poly.pdbx_seq_one_letter_code
_entity_poly.pdbx_strand_id
1 'polypeptide(L)'
;MSTDLTPENEQFVQETIARGIFRSREEALNTAVVLLREREDVIRAVNAGIEQVERGEVRPFDREKLRAEIRQLVADEKTEH
;
A
#
# COMPACT_ATOMS: atom_id res chain seq x y z
N MET A 1 10.07 25.86 0.67
CA MET A 1 9.55 25.61 -0.70
C MET A 1 8.05 25.86 -0.67
N SER A 2 7.53 26.66 -1.61
CA SER A 2 6.09 26.87 -1.75
C SER A 2 5.52 25.67 -2.52
N THR A 3 4.59 24.96 -1.90
CA THR A 3 3.75 23.98 -2.59
C THR A 3 2.50 24.73 -3.03
N ASP A 4 2.27 24.83 -4.34
CA ASP A 4 1.06 25.45 -4.88
C ASP A 4 -0.14 24.54 -4.61
N LEU A 5 -0.70 24.66 -3.42
CA LEU A 5 -1.99 24.07 -3.05
C LEU A 5 -3.11 25.00 -3.47
N THR A 6 -4.23 24.43 -3.88
CA THR A 6 -5.45 25.21 -4.03
C THR A 6 -5.88 25.77 -2.66
N PRO A 7 -6.63 26.89 -2.61
CA PRO A 7 -7.11 27.45 -1.35
C PRO A 7 -7.86 26.44 -0.47
N GLU A 8 -8.63 25.56 -1.08
CA GLU A 8 -9.40 24.52 -0.38
C GLU A 8 -8.49 23.50 0.30
N ASN A 9 -7.43 23.07 -0.39
CA ASN A 9 -6.46 22.12 0.15
C ASN A 9 -5.62 22.75 1.26
N GLU A 10 -5.24 24.03 1.12
CA GLU A 10 -4.56 24.76 2.19
C GLU A 10 -5.47 24.89 3.40
N GLN A 11 -6.75 25.26 3.22
CA GLN A 11 -7.72 25.32 4.31
C GLN A 11 -7.86 23.98 5.03
N PHE A 12 -7.98 22.88 4.28
CA PHE A 12 -8.05 21.54 4.86
C PHE A 12 -6.80 21.23 5.72
N VAL A 13 -5.61 21.52 5.22
CA VAL A 13 -4.36 21.31 5.97
C VAL A 13 -4.37 22.15 7.26
N GLN A 14 -4.77 23.42 7.20
CA GLN A 14 -4.87 24.27 8.39
C GLN A 14 -5.89 23.74 9.40
N GLU A 15 -7.05 23.25 8.95
CA GLU A 15 -8.06 22.66 9.82
C GLU A 15 -7.55 21.40 10.53
N THR A 16 -6.79 20.55 9.84
CA THR A 16 -6.23 19.34 10.45
C THR A 16 -5.19 19.66 11.53
N ILE A 17 -4.41 20.73 11.35
CA ILE A 17 -3.47 21.23 12.35
C ILE A 17 -4.22 21.85 13.53
N ALA A 18 -5.24 22.68 13.26
CA ALA A 18 -6.05 23.32 14.30
C ALA A 18 -6.79 22.29 15.18
N ARG A 19 -7.16 21.14 14.61
CA ARG A 19 -7.75 19.99 15.33
C ARG A 19 -6.72 19.15 16.07
N GLY A 20 -5.42 19.44 15.94
CA GLY A 20 -4.34 18.69 16.56
C GLY A 20 -4.07 17.31 15.93
N ILE A 21 -4.58 17.06 14.72
CA ILE A 21 -4.35 15.80 13.99
C ILE A 21 -2.89 15.72 13.53
N PHE A 22 -2.35 16.85 13.05
CA PHE A 22 -0.95 17.01 12.69
C PHE A 22 -0.33 18.17 13.47
N ARG A 23 0.96 18.05 13.79
CA ARG A 23 1.71 19.06 14.56
C ARG A 23 2.17 20.22 13.69
N SER A 24 2.30 20.00 12.39
CA SER A 24 2.73 21.02 11.44
C SER A 24 2.21 20.77 10.02
N ARG A 25 2.26 21.82 9.20
CA ARG A 25 1.98 21.74 7.76
C ARG A 25 2.89 20.74 7.06
N GLU A 26 4.17 20.72 7.43
CA GLU A 26 5.14 19.78 6.85
C GLU A 26 4.76 18.32 7.13
N GLU A 27 4.36 18.00 8.37
CA GLU A 27 3.93 16.65 8.74
C GLU A 27 2.68 16.23 7.97
N ALA A 28 1.69 17.12 7.85
CA ALA A 28 0.47 16.87 7.09
C ALA A 28 0.75 16.61 5.61
N LEU A 29 1.64 17.40 4.99
CA LEU A 29 1.98 17.24 3.58
C LEU A 29 2.80 15.99 3.30
N ASN A 30 3.78 15.66 4.16
CA ASN A 30 4.52 14.41 4.03
C ASN A 30 3.59 13.21 4.15
N THR A 31 2.64 13.24 5.09
CA THR A 31 1.64 12.18 5.23
C THR A 31 0.75 12.08 3.99
N ALA A 32 0.32 13.21 3.42
CA ALA A 32 -0.46 13.21 2.18
C ALA A 32 0.31 12.57 1.01
N VAL A 33 1.61 12.85 0.88
CA VAL A 33 2.46 12.23 -0.15
C VAL A 33 2.65 10.73 0.08
N VAL A 34 2.80 10.29 1.34
CA VAL A 34 2.86 8.86 1.67
C VAL A 34 1.58 8.15 1.24
N LEU A 35 0.41 8.69 1.59
CA LEU A 35 -0.88 8.12 1.20
C LEU A 35 -1.06 8.08 -0.32
N LEU A 36 -0.60 9.11 -1.03
CA LEU A 36 -0.63 9.12 -2.50
C LEU A 36 0.24 8.00 -3.08
N ARG A 37 1.44 7.78 -2.55
CA ARG A 37 2.32 6.69 -2.98
C ARG A 37 1.70 5.32 -2.71
N GLU A 38 1.16 5.11 -1.51
CA GLU A 38 0.48 3.86 -1.16
C GLU A 38 -0.70 3.56 -2.09
N ARG A 39 -1.47 4.59 -2.44
CA ARG A 39 -2.56 4.47 -3.42
C ARG A 39 -2.04 4.00 -4.78
N GLU A 40 -0.97 4.59 -5.29
CA GLU A 40 -0.38 4.20 -6.57
C GLU A 40 0.17 2.77 -6.55
N ASP A 41 0.77 2.35 -5.44
CA ASP A 41 1.27 0.99 -5.27
C ASP A 41 0.13 -0.05 -5.25
N VAL A 42 -0.98 0.26 -4.58
CA VAL A 42 -2.19 -0.59 -4.59
C VAL A 42 -2.76 -0.70 -6.01
N ILE A 43 -2.91 0.42 -6.73
CA ILE A 43 -3.41 0.40 -8.11
C ILE A 43 -2.52 -0.44 -9.01
N ARG A 44 -1.20 -0.28 -8.89
CA ARG A 44 -0.22 -1.06 -9.65
C ARG A 44 -0.36 -2.55 -9.37
N ALA A 45 -0.49 -2.95 -8.11
CA ALA A 45 -0.63 -4.35 -7.71
C ALA A 45 -1.94 -4.97 -8.24
N VAL A 46 -3.05 -4.22 -8.18
CA VAL A 46 -4.34 -4.66 -8.73
C VAL A 46 -4.25 -4.86 -10.24
N ASN A 47 -3.70 -3.88 -10.97
CA ASN A 47 -3.55 -3.97 -12.42
C ASN A 47 -2.67 -5.16 -12.82
N ALA A 48 -1.56 -5.39 -12.12
CA ALA A 48 -0.71 -6.56 -12.36
C ALA A 48 -1.48 -7.88 -12.16
N GLY A 49 -2.35 -7.96 -11.14
CA GLY A 49 -3.21 -9.11 -10.92
C GLY A 49 -4.25 -9.31 -12.02
N ILE A 50 -4.87 -8.22 -12.51
CA ILE A 50 -5.81 -8.27 -13.64
C ILE A 50 -5.10 -8.81 -14.89
N GLU A 51 -3.92 -8.29 -15.21
CA GLU A 51 -3.15 -8.76 -16.37
C GLU A 51 -2.76 -10.24 -16.26
N GLN A 52 -2.42 -10.73 -15.05
CA GLN A 52 -2.15 -12.15 -14.83
C GLN A 52 -3.40 -13.01 -15.10
N VAL A 53 -4.58 -12.55 -14.67
CA VAL A 53 -5.85 -13.23 -14.96
C VAL A 53 -6.11 -13.28 -16.47
N GLU A 54 -5.92 -12.16 -17.18
CA GLU A 54 -6.11 -12.07 -18.62
C GLU A 54 -5.16 -12.98 -19.41
N ARG A 55 -3.91 -13.13 -18.93
CA ARG A 55 -2.93 -14.07 -19.51
C ARG A 55 -3.16 -15.53 -19.11
N GLY A 56 -4.13 -15.81 -18.23
CA GLY A 56 -4.37 -17.16 -17.71
C GLY A 56 -3.29 -17.66 -16.74
N GLU A 57 -2.47 -16.76 -16.19
CA GLU A 57 -1.39 -17.04 -15.22
C GLU A 57 -1.93 -17.22 -13.78
N VAL A 58 -3.19 -17.62 -13.64
CA VAL A 58 -3.85 -17.81 -12.35
C VAL A 58 -4.21 -19.27 -12.13
N ARG A 59 -4.08 -19.71 -10.87
CA ARG A 59 -4.50 -21.05 -10.43
C ARG A 59 -5.70 -20.93 -9.49
N PRO A 60 -6.63 -21.90 -9.48
CA PRO A 60 -7.66 -21.97 -8.47
C PRO A 60 -7.06 -21.91 -7.06
N PHE A 61 -7.65 -21.09 -6.20
CA PHE A 61 -7.19 -20.98 -4.82
C PHE A 61 -7.61 -22.21 -4.03
N ASP A 62 -6.63 -22.96 -3.54
CA ASP A 62 -6.83 -24.10 -2.63
C ASP A 62 -6.04 -23.84 -1.35
N ARG A 63 -6.78 -23.62 -0.26
CA ARG A 63 -6.23 -23.27 1.04
C ARG A 63 -5.45 -24.43 1.66
N GLU A 64 -5.90 -25.66 1.50
CA GLU A 64 -5.26 -26.82 2.12
C GLU A 64 -3.97 -27.18 1.39
N LYS A 65 -3.99 -27.08 0.05
CA LYS A 65 -2.78 -27.20 -0.76
C LYS A 65 -1.76 -26.12 -0.42
N LEU A 66 -2.17 -24.86 -0.32
CA LEU A 66 -1.28 -23.75 0.07
C LEU A 66 -0.67 -23.96 1.46
N ARG A 67 -1.46 -24.44 2.43
CA ARG A 67 -0.96 -24.78 3.78
C ARG A 67 0.03 -25.93 3.77
N ALA A 68 -0.15 -26.93 2.89
CA ALA A 68 0.81 -28.00 2.73
C ALA A 68 2.13 -27.49 2.11
N GLU A 69 2.04 -26.69 1.04
CA GLU A 69 3.19 -26.04 0.37
C GLU A 69 4.01 -25.20 1.38
N ILE A 70 3.35 -24.34 2.18
CA ILE A 70 4.02 -23.52 3.19
C ILE A 70 4.69 -24.37 4.28
N ARG A 71 4.02 -25.42 4.77
CA ARG A 71 4.60 -26.31 5.79
C ARG A 71 5.85 -27.02 5.29
N GLN A 72 5.88 -27.40 4.02
CA GLN A 72 7.03 -28.02 3.40
C GLN A 72 8.20 -27.04 3.28
N LEU A 73 7.97 -25.83 2.76
CA LEU A 73 9.01 -24.79 2.67
C LEU A 73 9.67 -24.49 4.03
N VAL A 74 8.87 -24.37 5.09
CA VAL A 74 9.38 -24.14 6.45
C VAL A 74 10.17 -25.33 7.01
N ALA A 75 9.84 -26.56 6.59
CA ALA A 75 10.59 -27.75 7.00
C ALA A 75 11.94 -27.83 6.27
N ASP A 76 11.94 -27.52 4.97
CA ASP A 76 13.15 -27.53 4.13
C ASP A 76 14.18 -26.49 4.63
N GLU A 77 13.75 -25.26 4.95
CA GLU A 77 14.62 -24.23 5.55
C GLU A 77 15.22 -24.64 6.90
N LYS A 78 14.52 -25.46 7.69
CA LYS A 78 15.01 -25.94 8.99
C LYS A 78 16.00 -27.10 8.88
N THR A 79 16.11 -27.71 7.71
CA THR A 79 17.00 -28.86 7.49
C THR A 79 18.34 -28.43 6.88
N GLU A 80 18.43 -27.21 6.33
CA GLU A 80 19.66 -26.58 5.82
C GLU A 80 20.45 -25.79 6.89
N HIS A 81 19.98 -25.75 8.14
CA HIS A 81 20.66 -25.15 9.30
C HIS A 81 20.92 -26.19 10.40
#